data_AF-A0A929JTI7-F1
#
_entry.id   AF-A0A929JTI7-F1
#
_cell.length_a   1.000
_cell.length_b   1.000
_cell.length_c   1.000
_cell.angle_alpha   90.00
_cell.angle_beta   90.00
_cell.angle_gamma   90.00
#
_symmetry.space_group_name_H-M   'P 1'
#
loop_
_entity.id
_entity.type
_entity.pdbx_description
1 polymer ?
#
loop_
_entity_poly.entity_id
_entity_poly.type
_entity_poly.pdbx_seq_one_letter_code
_entity_poly.pdbx_strand_id
1 'polypeptide(L)'
;MYIYEKKGRYIIDFQDIPAKRAEMPEIPVEERERNNKEVETGFPEDVAVAEAKRCLACRRCLGCALCWAECKPEAINFDMPDEDFDLEVDEVILTSGMQRKIAPIRGNYGNKHMNVVTDLQVERMLADTGPSNGLIFRPQDGEIPKKIGFAQTFGGVDDKVRDATLFYAVNEAIMAQKKIEGVEISFVSPDMDAFKASAGSDLDKVSGITFVNGTVAEA
;
A
#
# COMPACT_ATOMS: atom_id res chain seq x y z
N MET A 1 6.11 6.24 -42.29
CA MET A 1 7.53 6.09 -41.90
C MET A 1 7.49 5.35 -40.56
N TYR A 2 7.73 4.05 -40.57
CA TYR A 2 7.62 3.23 -39.36
C TYR A 2 8.82 3.54 -38.46
N ILE A 3 8.56 4.05 -37.25
CA ILE A 3 9.61 4.50 -36.31
C ILE A 3 10.35 3.29 -35.69
N TYR A 4 9.79 2.08 -35.77
CA TYR A 4 10.32 0.89 -35.13
C TYR A 4 10.38 -0.30 -36.11
N GLU A 5 11.57 -0.69 -36.55
CA GLU A 5 11.81 -1.91 -37.36
C GLU A 5 12.37 -3.03 -36.45
N LYS A 6 11.84 -4.26 -36.58
CA LYS A 6 12.29 -5.42 -35.80
C LYS A 6 13.32 -6.29 -36.58
N LYS A 7 14.58 -5.86 -36.73
CA LYS A 7 15.69 -6.69 -37.26
C LYS A 7 16.19 -7.69 -36.21
N GLY A 8 16.56 -8.87 -36.68
CA GLY A 8 17.20 -9.89 -35.87
C GLY A 8 18.60 -9.46 -35.43
N ARG A 9 18.88 -9.63 -34.12
CA ARG A 9 20.09 -9.21 -33.38
C ARG A 9 20.22 -7.70 -33.17
N TYR A 10 19.38 -7.18 -32.26
CA TYR A 10 19.51 -5.85 -31.69
C TYR A 10 20.14 -5.88 -30.30
N ILE A 11 21.46 -5.71 -30.27
CA ILE A 11 22.01 -4.72 -29.36
C ILE A 11 21.48 -3.39 -29.91
N ILE A 12 20.53 -2.76 -29.22
CA ILE A 12 20.37 -1.31 -29.38
C ILE A 12 21.66 -0.77 -28.77
N ASP A 13 22.56 -0.24 -29.59
CA ASP A 13 23.65 0.56 -29.07
C ASP A 13 23.00 1.78 -28.41
N PHE A 14 22.75 1.66 -27.11
CA PHE A 14 22.69 2.83 -26.26
C PHE A 14 24.07 3.46 -26.42
N GLN A 15 24.17 4.49 -27.27
CA GLN A 15 25.40 5.28 -27.39
C GLN A 15 25.82 5.82 -26.01
N ASP A 16 24.87 5.89 -25.08
CA ASP A 16 25.06 6.24 -23.69
C ASP A 16 24.60 5.10 -22.76
N ILE A 17 25.56 4.33 -22.21
CA ILE A 17 25.77 4.02 -20.77
C ILE A 17 26.67 2.75 -20.67
N PRO A 18 27.82 2.81 -19.97
CA PRO A 18 27.90 3.37 -18.63
C PRO A 18 28.97 4.45 -18.45
N ALA A 19 28.51 5.69 -18.26
CA ALA A 19 29.28 6.60 -17.42
C ALA A 19 29.33 6.00 -16.01
N LYS A 20 30.53 6.00 -15.40
CA LYS A 20 30.72 5.57 -14.01
C LYS A 20 29.76 6.37 -13.12
N ARG A 21 29.07 5.69 -12.20
CA ARG A 21 28.18 6.37 -11.24
C ARG A 21 28.96 7.46 -10.51
N ALA A 22 28.29 8.56 -10.20
CA ALA A 22 28.85 9.52 -9.26
C ALA A 22 29.05 8.81 -7.91
N GLU A 23 30.25 8.93 -7.35
CA GLU A 23 30.55 8.44 -6.00
C GLU A 23 30.06 9.48 -5.00
N MET A 24 29.37 9.04 -3.95
CA MET A 24 28.83 9.93 -2.92
C MET A 24 29.97 10.75 -2.32
N PRO A 25 29.88 12.09 -2.31
CA PRO A 25 30.88 12.92 -1.65
C PRO A 25 30.81 12.66 -0.14
N GLU A 26 31.96 12.31 0.44
CA GLU A 26 32.08 12.10 1.87
C GLU A 26 33.11 13.07 2.48
N ILE A 27 32.88 13.49 3.73
CA ILE A 27 33.90 14.27 4.47
C ILE A 27 35.16 13.44 4.72
N PRO A 28 36.38 14.02 4.77
CA PRO A 28 37.61 13.28 5.04
C PRO A 28 37.59 12.57 6.40
N VAL A 29 38.26 11.42 6.50
CA VAL A 29 38.28 10.58 7.72
C VAL A 29 38.81 11.36 8.92
N GLU A 30 39.79 12.23 8.70
CA GLU A 30 40.40 13.08 9.73
C GLU A 30 39.39 14.07 10.35
N GLU A 31 38.37 14.48 9.59
CA GLU A 31 37.27 15.32 10.08
C GLU A 31 36.19 14.51 10.77
N ARG A 32 35.94 13.26 10.34
CA ARG A 32 34.97 12.35 10.95
C ARG A 32 35.31 12.03 12.41
N GLU A 33 36.60 11.97 12.76
CA GLU A 33 37.05 11.63 14.12
C GLU A 33 36.70 12.69 15.17
N ARG A 34 36.44 13.94 14.75
CA ARG A 34 36.38 15.10 15.66
C ARG A 34 35.01 15.76 15.74
N ASN A 35 34.01 15.27 15.02
CA ASN A 35 32.66 15.81 15.04
C ASN A 35 31.61 14.74 14.68
N ASN A 36 30.33 15.05 14.89
CA ASN A 36 29.20 14.17 14.51
C ASN A 36 28.44 14.74 13.31
N LYS A 37 29.13 15.35 12.33
CA LYS A 37 28.48 15.87 11.12
C LYS A 37 28.16 14.71 10.17
N GLU A 38 27.14 14.93 9.34
CA GLU A 38 26.74 13.99 8.29
C GLU A 38 27.94 13.64 7.41
N VAL A 39 28.16 12.34 7.19
CA VAL A 39 29.34 11.85 6.50
C VAL A 39 29.16 11.98 4.99
N GLU A 40 27.97 11.65 4.49
CA GLU A 40 27.59 11.78 3.10
C GLU A 40 26.98 13.16 2.86
N THR A 41 27.71 14.08 2.24
CA THR A 41 27.25 15.48 2.12
C THR A 41 26.18 15.68 1.04
N GLY A 42 25.78 14.60 0.36
CA GLY A 42 24.89 14.62 -0.79
C GLY A 42 25.58 15.13 -2.05
N PHE A 43 24.93 14.90 -3.19
CA PHE A 43 25.40 15.42 -4.46
C PHE A 43 25.11 16.92 -4.59
N PRO A 44 26.01 17.70 -5.23
CA PRO A 44 25.64 19.01 -5.72
C PRO A 44 24.52 18.87 -6.77
N GLU A 45 23.71 19.91 -6.89
CA GLU A 45 22.44 19.88 -7.65
C GLU A 45 22.62 19.41 -9.09
N ASP A 46 23.71 19.82 -9.75
CA ASP A 46 24.05 19.42 -11.12
C ASP A 46 24.30 17.91 -11.24
N VAL A 47 25.06 17.34 -10.30
CA VAL A 47 25.35 15.89 -10.23
C VAL A 47 24.10 15.11 -9.82
N ALA A 48 23.31 15.64 -8.88
CA ALA A 48 22.04 15.04 -8.46
C ALA A 48 21.05 14.96 -9.64
N VAL A 49 20.94 16.03 -10.42
CA VAL A 49 20.09 16.08 -11.62
C VAL A 49 20.62 15.15 -12.72
N ALA A 50 21.93 15.07 -12.90
CA ALA A 50 22.54 14.14 -13.86
C ALA A 50 22.31 12.67 -13.47
N GLU A 51 22.46 12.32 -12.19
CA GLU A 51 22.23 10.97 -11.67
C GLU A 51 20.73 10.62 -11.63
N ALA A 52 19.85 11.59 -11.36
CA ALA A 52 18.40 11.41 -11.45
C ALA A 52 17.93 11.14 -12.89
N LYS A 53 18.54 11.80 -13.88
CA LYS A 53 18.29 11.55 -15.32
C LYS A 53 18.69 10.13 -15.75
N ARG A 54 19.54 9.42 -14.99
CA ARG A 54 19.89 8.01 -15.25
C ARG A 54 18.82 7.01 -14.80
N CYS A 55 17.87 7.36 -13.94
CA CYS A 55 17.01 6.36 -13.27
C CYS A 55 15.55 6.35 -13.78
N LEU A 56 15.18 5.20 -14.38
CA LEU A 56 13.84 4.72 -14.75
C LEU A 56 12.86 4.66 -13.54
N ALA A 57 12.29 5.79 -13.10
CA ALA A 57 11.39 5.77 -11.93
C ALA A 57 10.25 6.82 -11.91
N CYS A 58 9.41 6.93 -12.94
CA CYS A 58 8.04 7.47 -12.76
C CYS A 58 7.01 7.00 -13.82
N ARG A 59 6.59 5.72 -13.71
CA ARG A 59 5.30 5.07 -14.06
C ARG A 59 4.29 5.70 -15.07
N ARG A 60 4.71 6.15 -16.25
CA ARG A 60 3.86 6.25 -17.46
C ARG A 60 4.63 5.72 -18.67
N CYS A 61 3.93 5.27 -19.72
CA CYS A 61 4.60 4.93 -20.99
C CYS A 61 5.31 6.19 -21.52
N LEU A 62 6.62 6.11 -21.74
CA LEU A 62 7.44 7.22 -22.23
C LEU A 62 7.80 7.08 -23.72
N GLY A 63 7.24 6.09 -24.43
CA GLY A 63 7.55 5.84 -25.85
C GLY A 63 8.96 5.30 -26.10
N CYS A 64 9.63 4.75 -25.09
CA CYS A 64 11.02 4.26 -25.21
C CYS A 64 11.17 2.91 -25.94
N ALA A 65 10.08 2.21 -26.23
CA ALA A 65 10.03 0.91 -26.93
C ALA A 65 10.85 -0.25 -26.32
N LEU A 66 11.39 -0.11 -25.10
CA LEU A 66 12.16 -1.17 -24.45
C LEU A 66 11.32 -2.41 -24.13
N CYS A 67 10.07 -2.20 -23.69
CA CYS A 67 9.13 -3.30 -23.49
C CYS A 67 8.86 -4.07 -24.79
N TRP A 68 8.76 -3.37 -25.92
CA TRP A 68 8.56 -3.97 -27.25
C TRP A 68 9.78 -4.77 -27.71
N ALA A 69 10.99 -4.25 -27.47
CA ALA A 69 12.24 -4.93 -27.81
C ALA A 69 12.42 -6.25 -27.05
N GLU A 70 12.09 -6.29 -25.75
CA GLU A 70 12.24 -7.48 -24.90
C GLU A 70 11.06 -8.47 -25.02
N CYS A 71 9.94 -8.05 -25.60
CA CYS A 71 8.73 -8.88 -25.71
C CYS A 71 8.93 -10.04 -26.71
N LYS A 72 9.35 -11.20 -26.20
CA LYS A 72 9.49 -12.46 -26.98
C LYS A 72 8.20 -12.90 -27.67
N PRO A 73 7.00 -12.81 -27.05
CA PRO A 73 5.75 -13.14 -27.72
C PRO A 73 5.32 -12.12 -28.78
N GLU A 74 6.02 -10.98 -28.89
CA GLU A 74 5.71 -9.91 -29.84
C GLU A 74 4.33 -9.26 -29.65
N ALA A 75 3.80 -9.28 -28.42
CA ALA A 75 2.43 -8.86 -28.10
C ALA A 75 2.19 -7.34 -28.05
N ILE A 76 3.24 -6.51 -28.13
CA ILE A 76 3.13 -5.06 -27.98
C ILE A 76 2.97 -4.42 -29.36
N ASN A 77 1.85 -3.72 -29.58
CA ASN A 77 1.59 -2.94 -30.79
C ASN A 77 1.26 -1.48 -30.41
N PHE A 78 2.15 -0.54 -30.73
CA PHE A 78 1.95 0.88 -30.44
C PHE A 78 0.98 1.59 -31.40
N ASP A 79 0.69 0.96 -32.54
CA ASP A 79 -0.22 1.49 -33.56
C ASP A 79 -1.63 0.89 -33.41
N MET A 80 -1.93 0.21 -32.30
CA MET A 80 -3.25 -0.36 -32.04
C MET A 80 -4.27 0.78 -31.85
N PRO A 81 -5.29 0.90 -32.72
CA PRO A 81 -6.32 1.92 -32.59
C PRO A 81 -7.34 1.55 -31.50
N ASP A 82 -8.09 2.54 -31.02
CA ASP A 82 -9.31 2.27 -30.27
C ASP A 82 -10.36 1.64 -31.19
N GLU A 83 -11.12 0.67 -30.66
CA GLU A 83 -12.20 -0.02 -31.37
C GLU A 83 -13.50 0.14 -30.57
N ASP A 84 -14.57 0.54 -31.27
CA ASP A 84 -15.92 0.53 -30.72
C ASP A 84 -16.61 -0.78 -31.09
N PHE A 85 -17.28 -1.40 -30.11
CA PHE A 85 -18.02 -2.64 -30.30
C PHE A 85 -19.52 -2.41 -30.08
N ASP A 86 -20.32 -2.65 -31.11
CA ASP A 86 -21.76 -2.74 -30.99
C ASP A 86 -22.14 -4.19 -30.63
N LEU A 87 -22.58 -4.38 -29.40
CA LEU A 87 -22.99 -5.68 -28.88
C LEU A 87 -24.50 -5.69 -28.63
N GLU A 88 -25.23 -6.54 -29.36
CA GLU A 88 -26.60 -6.88 -29.02
C GLU A 88 -26.58 -7.93 -27.90
N VAL A 89 -27.09 -7.55 -26.73
CA VAL A 89 -27.19 -8.42 -25.55
C VAL A 89 -28.61 -8.39 -25.02
N ASP A 90 -29.07 -9.53 -24.50
CA ASP A 90 -30.41 -9.63 -23.91
C ASP A 90 -30.47 -8.96 -22.53
N GLU A 91 -29.40 -9.08 -21.74
CA GLU A 91 -29.33 -8.60 -20.37
C GLU A 91 -27.95 -8.06 -19.99
N VAL A 92 -27.92 -7.10 -19.07
CA VAL A 92 -26.69 -6.51 -18.51
C VAL A 92 -26.70 -6.70 -17.00
N ILE A 93 -25.69 -7.40 -16.46
CA ILE A 93 -25.50 -7.58 -15.02
C ILE A 93 -24.45 -6.58 -14.54
N LEU A 94 -24.83 -5.72 -13.60
CA LEU A 94 -23.93 -4.73 -13.02
C LEU A 94 -23.24 -5.29 -11.76
N THR A 95 -21.93 -5.47 -11.83
CA THR A 95 -21.08 -5.91 -10.71
C THR A 95 -19.92 -4.93 -10.46
N SER A 96 -20.23 -3.64 -10.28
CA SER A 96 -19.23 -2.57 -10.14
C SER A 96 -18.38 -2.65 -8.86
N GLY A 97 -18.68 -3.59 -7.96
CA GLY A 97 -17.98 -3.77 -6.69
C GLY A 97 -18.14 -2.58 -5.76
N MET A 98 -17.22 -2.43 -4.82
CA MET A 98 -17.17 -1.29 -3.91
C MET A 98 -15.76 -0.72 -3.88
N GLN A 99 -15.65 0.61 -3.92
CA GLN A 99 -14.37 1.29 -3.75
C GLN A 99 -14.36 2.00 -2.39
N ARG A 100 -13.41 1.63 -1.52
CA ARG A 100 -13.15 2.38 -0.29
C ARG A 100 -12.56 3.73 -0.69
N LYS A 101 -13.24 4.83 -0.36
CA LYS A 101 -12.64 6.16 -0.55
C LYS A 101 -11.39 6.24 0.32
N ILE A 102 -10.26 6.57 -0.29
CA ILE A 102 -9.03 6.98 0.41
C ILE A 102 -9.30 8.39 0.94
N ALA A 103 -10.13 8.49 1.97
CA ALA A 103 -10.36 9.70 2.72
C ALA A 103 -9.37 9.73 3.90
N PRO A 104 -8.88 10.92 4.29
CA PRO A 104 -8.18 11.06 5.55
C PRO A 104 -9.05 10.48 6.68
N ILE A 105 -8.44 9.69 7.56
CA ILE A 105 -9.11 9.21 8.77
C ILE A 105 -9.54 10.44 9.57
N ARG A 106 -10.85 10.53 9.85
CA ARG A 106 -11.46 11.67 10.55
C ARG A 106 -10.99 11.76 12.00
N GLY A 107 -11.06 12.96 12.57
CA GLY A 107 -10.65 13.25 13.95
C GLY A 107 -9.14 13.41 14.13
N ASN A 108 -8.70 13.49 15.39
CA ASN A 108 -7.31 13.74 15.76
C ASN A 108 -6.35 12.57 15.48
N TYR A 109 -6.89 11.39 15.18
CA TYR A 109 -6.12 10.15 15.08
C TYR A 109 -5.57 9.85 13.69
N GLY A 110 -5.98 10.58 12.65
CA GLY A 110 -5.63 10.25 11.26
C GLY A 110 -4.16 10.48 10.85
N ASN A 111 -3.93 11.00 9.64
CA ASN A 111 -2.62 11.10 8.96
C ASN A 111 -1.48 11.80 9.73
N LYS A 112 -1.71 12.26 10.97
CA LYS A 112 -0.71 12.75 11.91
C LYS A 112 0.06 11.62 12.61
N HIS A 113 -0.49 10.41 12.69
CA HIS A 113 0.12 9.29 13.40
C HIS A 113 0.45 8.14 12.44
N MET A 114 1.73 7.82 12.28
CA MET A 114 2.18 6.74 11.39
C MET A 114 1.67 5.34 11.80
N ASN A 115 1.36 5.14 13.07
CA ASN A 115 0.81 3.87 13.58
C ASN A 115 -0.71 3.76 13.45
N VAL A 116 -1.38 4.77 12.90
CA VAL A 116 -2.80 4.69 12.60
C VAL A 116 -2.95 4.34 11.12
N VAL A 117 -3.39 3.10 10.89
CA VAL A 117 -3.56 2.50 9.58
C VAL A 117 -5.03 2.13 9.36
N THR A 118 -5.44 2.04 8.10
CA THR A 118 -6.79 1.59 7.75
C THR A 118 -6.88 0.07 7.82
N ASP A 119 -8.09 -0.45 8.02
CA ASP A 119 -8.49 -1.85 7.80
C ASP A 119 -7.81 -2.49 6.57
N LEU A 120 -7.91 -1.92 5.36
CA LEU A 120 -7.28 -2.48 4.16
C LEU A 120 -5.75 -2.50 4.22
N GLN A 121 -5.12 -1.60 4.96
CA GLN A 121 -3.66 -1.63 5.13
C GLN A 121 -3.27 -2.77 6.07
N VAL A 122 -4.06 -3.02 7.11
CA VAL A 122 -3.92 -4.17 7.99
C VAL A 122 -4.13 -5.47 7.20
N GLU A 123 -5.14 -5.55 6.34
CA GLU A 123 -5.33 -6.69 5.42
C GLU A 123 -4.10 -6.96 4.56
N ARG A 124 -3.56 -5.91 3.91
CA ARG A 124 -2.34 -6.05 3.11
C ARG A 124 -1.15 -6.50 3.95
N MET A 125 -1.05 -6.10 5.22
CA MET A 125 -0.01 -6.59 6.12
C MET A 125 -0.23 -8.04 6.54
N LEU A 126 -1.49 -8.45 6.72
CA LEU A 126 -1.88 -9.80 7.09
C LEU A 126 -1.70 -10.80 5.95
N ALA A 127 -1.83 -10.37 4.70
CA ALA A 127 -1.71 -11.23 3.53
C ALA A 127 -0.27 -11.75 3.34
N ASP A 128 -0.12 -13.05 3.08
CA ASP A 128 1.19 -13.66 2.82
C ASP A 128 1.79 -13.21 1.48
N THR A 129 0.94 -12.77 0.55
CA THR A 129 1.31 -12.06 -0.71
C THR A 129 1.31 -10.54 -0.53
N GLY A 130 1.24 -10.09 0.72
CA GLY A 130 1.32 -8.70 1.14
C GLY A 130 2.73 -8.13 0.97
N PRO A 131 2.88 -6.80 0.98
CA PRO A 131 4.19 -6.15 0.97
C PRO A 131 5.07 -6.52 2.17
N SER A 132 4.47 -7.01 3.26
CA SER A 132 5.17 -7.45 4.47
C SER A 132 5.25 -8.98 4.61
N ASN A 133 4.87 -9.74 3.58
CA ASN A 133 4.80 -11.21 3.61
C ASN A 133 4.05 -11.76 4.83
N GLY A 134 2.94 -11.12 5.18
CA GLY A 134 2.11 -11.53 6.30
C GLY A 134 2.57 -11.05 7.67
N LEU A 135 3.61 -10.21 7.76
CA LEU A 135 4.06 -9.61 9.02
C LEU A 135 3.27 -8.34 9.34
N ILE A 136 2.72 -8.27 10.56
CA ILE A 136 2.11 -7.06 11.11
C ILE A 136 3.17 -6.33 11.94
N PHE A 137 3.39 -5.07 11.63
CA PHE A 137 4.34 -4.21 12.33
C PHE A 137 3.81 -2.79 12.41
N ARG A 138 4.36 -2.01 13.34
CA ARG A 138 4.06 -0.58 13.50
C ARG A 138 4.84 0.23 12.46
N PRO A 139 4.20 0.95 11.52
CA PRO A 139 4.91 1.68 10.47
C PRO A 139 5.90 2.73 10.97
N GLN A 140 5.70 3.27 12.19
CA GLN A 140 6.60 4.27 12.76
C GLN A 140 8.00 3.74 13.09
N ASP A 141 8.08 2.52 13.62
CA ASP A 141 9.33 1.98 14.20
C ASP A 141 9.64 0.53 13.80
N GLY A 142 8.77 -0.13 13.03
CA GLY A 142 8.99 -1.49 12.54
C GLY A 142 8.73 -2.58 13.57
N GLU A 143 8.35 -2.23 14.80
CA GLU A 143 8.18 -3.19 15.89
C GLU A 143 6.84 -3.94 15.80
N ILE A 144 6.83 -5.17 16.31
CA ILE A 144 5.61 -5.98 16.41
C ILE A 144 4.69 -5.38 17.51
N PRO A 145 3.44 -5.02 17.18
CA PRO A 145 2.54 -4.42 18.15
C PRO A 145 2.12 -5.43 19.21
N LYS A 146 2.28 -5.06 20.49
CA LYS A 146 1.74 -5.84 21.62
C LYS A 146 0.25 -5.58 21.87
N LYS A 147 -0.24 -4.42 21.41
CA LYS A 147 -1.64 -3.98 21.56
C LYS A 147 -2.14 -3.41 20.25
N ILE A 148 -3.32 -3.83 19.82
CA ILE A 148 -3.98 -3.36 18.60
C ILE A 148 -5.38 -2.87 18.95
N GLY A 149 -5.72 -1.65 18.54
CA GLY A 149 -7.05 -1.07 18.72
C GLY A 149 -7.75 -0.91 17.37
N PHE A 150 -8.92 -1.52 17.22
CA PHE A 150 -9.83 -1.30 16.11
C PHE A 150 -10.85 -0.24 16.49
N ALA A 151 -10.90 0.84 15.72
CA ALA A 151 -11.73 1.99 16.01
C ALA A 151 -12.73 2.22 14.87
N GLN A 152 -14.02 2.13 15.16
CA GLN A 152 -15.07 2.42 14.18
C GLN A 152 -15.27 3.93 14.08
N THR A 153 -14.94 4.49 12.91
CA THR A 153 -14.97 5.94 12.65
C THR A 153 -16.23 6.40 11.91
N PHE A 154 -17.13 5.48 11.56
CA PHE A 154 -18.38 5.79 10.88
C PHE A 154 -19.53 5.70 11.88
N GLY A 155 -19.90 6.83 12.48
CA GLY A 155 -21.14 6.94 13.27
C GLY A 155 -22.36 7.13 12.35
N GLY A 156 -23.51 6.58 12.73
CA GLY A 156 -24.79 6.83 12.05
C GLY A 156 -24.96 6.16 10.68
N VAL A 157 -24.19 5.11 10.39
CA VAL A 157 -24.41 4.23 9.23
C VAL A 157 -25.50 3.20 9.55
N ASP A 158 -26.14 2.66 8.50
CA ASP A 158 -27.09 1.55 8.62
C ASP A 158 -26.51 0.38 9.43
N ASP A 159 -27.33 -0.26 10.27
CA ASP A 159 -26.93 -1.35 11.16
C ASP A 159 -26.21 -2.48 10.41
N LYS A 160 -26.63 -2.79 9.16
CA LYS A 160 -25.98 -3.84 8.36
C LYS A 160 -24.56 -3.46 7.96
N VAL A 161 -24.33 -2.18 7.68
CA VAL A 161 -22.99 -1.68 7.30
C VAL A 161 -22.07 -1.65 8.51
N ARG A 162 -22.59 -1.22 9.68
CA ARG A 162 -21.86 -1.31 10.95
C ARG A 162 -21.45 -2.76 11.22
N ASP A 163 -22.40 -3.69 11.18
CA ASP A 163 -22.15 -5.09 11.52
C ASP A 163 -21.18 -5.74 10.52
N ALA A 164 -21.35 -5.51 9.20
CA ALA A 164 -20.44 -6.06 8.19
C ALA A 164 -18.99 -5.59 8.37
N THR A 165 -18.79 -4.32 8.70
CA THR A 165 -17.44 -3.77 8.94
C THR A 165 -16.83 -4.26 10.26
N LEU A 166 -17.64 -4.47 11.30
CA LEU A 166 -17.17 -5.07 12.54
C LEU A 166 -16.83 -6.55 12.37
N PHE A 167 -17.63 -7.34 11.64
CA PHE A 167 -17.28 -8.72 11.31
C PHE A 167 -15.97 -8.80 10.53
N TYR A 168 -15.78 -7.90 9.56
CA TYR A 168 -14.53 -7.80 8.81
C TYR A 168 -13.34 -7.56 9.75
N ALA A 169 -13.43 -6.58 10.65
CA ALA A 169 -12.37 -6.28 11.61
C ALA A 169 -12.15 -7.40 12.65
N VAL A 170 -13.20 -8.10 13.09
CA VAL A 170 -13.08 -9.29 13.95
C VAL A 170 -12.29 -10.40 13.24
N ASN A 171 -12.52 -10.62 11.94
CA ASN A 171 -11.74 -11.59 11.17
C ASN A 171 -10.27 -11.19 11.09
N GLU A 172 -9.96 -9.91 10.88
CA GLU A 172 -8.58 -9.41 10.91
C GLU A 172 -7.93 -9.62 12.29
N ALA A 173 -8.66 -9.39 13.37
CA ALA A 173 -8.18 -9.61 14.73
C ALA A 173 -7.87 -11.09 15.00
N ILE A 174 -8.72 -12.02 14.57
CA ILE A 174 -8.46 -13.47 14.65
C ILE A 174 -7.18 -13.82 13.89
N MET A 175 -6.99 -13.26 12.70
CA MET A 175 -5.78 -13.48 11.90
C MET A 175 -4.55 -12.89 12.58
N ALA A 176 -4.65 -11.72 13.19
CA ALA A 176 -3.57 -11.10 13.95
C ALA A 176 -3.18 -11.95 15.17
N GLN A 177 -4.13 -12.48 15.93
CA GLN A 177 -3.87 -13.38 17.07
C GLN A 177 -3.14 -14.66 16.66
N LYS A 178 -3.39 -15.19 15.46
CA LYS A 178 -2.66 -16.36 14.94
C LYS A 178 -1.21 -16.07 14.59
N LYS A 179 -0.90 -14.80 14.27
CA LYS A 179 0.43 -14.37 13.82
C LYS A 179 1.27 -13.73 14.91
N ILE A 180 0.63 -13.10 15.90
CA ILE A 180 1.28 -12.44 17.03
C ILE A 180 0.83 -13.11 18.33
N GLU A 181 1.75 -13.84 18.96
CA GLU A 181 1.50 -14.48 20.25
C GLU A 181 1.29 -13.43 21.36
N GLY A 182 0.20 -13.57 22.12
CA GLY A 182 -0.08 -12.71 23.28
C GLY A 182 -0.52 -11.28 22.96
N VAL A 183 -0.91 -10.97 21.71
CA VAL A 183 -1.41 -9.64 21.35
C VAL A 183 -2.73 -9.33 22.06
N GLU A 184 -2.80 -8.14 22.67
CA GLU A 184 -4.05 -7.62 23.23
C GLU A 184 -4.82 -6.85 22.15
N ILE A 185 -6.08 -7.24 21.88
CA ILE A 185 -6.91 -6.58 20.88
C ILE A 185 -8.15 -5.95 21.53
N SER A 186 -8.42 -4.70 21.18
CA SER A 186 -9.63 -3.99 21.61
C SER A 186 -10.40 -3.40 20.43
N PHE A 187 -11.72 -3.37 20.55
CA PHE A 187 -12.64 -2.76 19.60
C PHE A 187 -13.37 -1.62 20.28
N VAL A 188 -13.45 -0.47 19.62
CA VAL A 188 -14.21 0.70 20.05
C VAL A 188 -15.20 1.06 18.95
N SER A 189 -16.49 0.89 19.25
CA SER A 189 -17.58 1.24 18.32
C SER A 189 -18.82 1.72 19.07
N PRO A 190 -19.62 2.64 18.51
CA PRO A 190 -20.99 2.85 18.95
C PRO A 190 -21.81 1.56 18.80
N ASP A 191 -22.84 1.43 19.64
CA ASP A 191 -23.86 0.37 19.58
C ASP A 191 -23.29 -1.06 19.61
N MET A 192 -22.21 -1.24 20.37
CA MET A 192 -21.53 -2.54 20.49
C MET A 192 -22.47 -3.65 21.00
N ASP A 193 -23.46 -3.31 21.83
CA ASP A 193 -24.46 -4.26 22.33
C ASP A 193 -25.39 -4.76 21.21
N ALA A 194 -25.74 -3.90 20.26
CA ALA A 194 -26.50 -4.28 19.08
C ALA A 194 -25.69 -5.21 18.16
N PHE A 195 -24.40 -4.91 17.96
CA PHE A 195 -23.50 -5.80 17.22
C PHE A 195 -23.37 -7.17 17.89
N LYS A 196 -23.18 -7.22 19.21
CA LYS A 196 -23.12 -8.49 19.97
C LYS A 196 -24.40 -9.31 19.81
N ALA A 197 -25.57 -8.66 19.83
CA ALA A 197 -26.84 -9.34 19.60
C ALA A 197 -26.96 -9.91 18.17
N SER A 198 -26.44 -9.18 17.17
CA SER A 198 -26.40 -9.60 15.76
C SER A 198 -25.44 -10.77 15.52
N ALA A 199 -24.25 -10.73 16.13
CA ALA A 199 -23.26 -11.81 16.06
C ALA A 199 -23.66 -13.07 16.84
N GLY A 200 -24.48 -12.91 17.88
CA GLY A 200 -24.96 -14.02 18.70
C GLY A 200 -23.82 -14.86 19.30
N SER A 201 -24.00 -16.18 19.32
CA SER A 201 -23.05 -17.11 19.95
C SER A 201 -21.71 -17.27 19.21
N ASP A 202 -21.57 -16.71 18.01
CA ASP A 202 -20.31 -16.81 17.26
C ASP A 202 -19.21 -15.94 17.89
N LEU A 203 -19.59 -14.82 18.51
CA LEU A 203 -18.64 -13.96 19.19
C LEU A 203 -18.03 -14.63 20.44
N ASP A 204 -18.78 -15.51 21.11
CA ASP A 204 -18.33 -16.25 22.30
C ASP A 204 -17.17 -17.20 21.99
N LYS A 205 -17.02 -17.60 20.73
CA LYS A 205 -15.91 -18.45 20.25
C LYS A 205 -14.60 -17.67 20.12
N VAL A 206 -14.66 -16.33 20.13
CA VAL A 206 -13.52 -15.45 19.93
C VAL A 206 -13.01 -14.97 21.29
N SER A 207 -11.88 -15.51 21.74
CA SER A 207 -11.26 -15.18 23.03
C SER A 207 -10.15 -14.12 22.89
N GLY A 208 -9.87 -13.38 23.96
CA GLY A 208 -8.76 -12.43 24.00
C GLY A 208 -9.01 -11.12 23.25
N ILE A 209 -10.27 -10.82 22.95
CA ILE A 209 -10.71 -9.56 22.35
C ILE A 209 -11.61 -8.81 23.33
N THR A 210 -11.34 -7.51 23.51
CA THR A 210 -12.15 -6.63 24.37
C THR A 210 -13.04 -5.74 23.52
N PHE A 211 -14.36 -5.80 23.72
CA PHE A 211 -15.33 -4.95 23.03
C PHE A 211 -15.79 -3.81 23.92
N VAL A 212 -15.50 -2.57 23.51
CA VAL A 212 -15.86 -1.34 24.22
C VAL A 212 -16.94 -0.60 23.44
N ASN A 213 -18.07 -0.35 24.10
CA ASN A 213 -19.09 0.54 23.55
C ASN A 213 -18.63 1.99 23.72
N GLY A 214 -18.39 2.69 22.61
CA GLY A 214 -17.88 4.04 22.63
C GLY A 214 -17.62 4.60 21.24
N THR A 215 -17.71 5.92 21.12
CA THR A 215 -17.38 6.66 19.89
C THR A 215 -15.99 7.24 19.97
N VAL A 216 -15.29 7.23 18.85
CA VAL A 216 -14.01 7.94 18.71
C VAL A 216 -14.32 9.43 18.67
N ALA A 217 -13.70 10.21 19.56
CA ALA A 217 -13.93 11.66 19.62
C ALA A 217 -13.55 12.34 18.29
N GLU A 218 -14.54 12.94 17.63
CA GLU A 218 -14.36 13.88 16.53
C GLU A 218 -14.10 15.25 17.18
N ALA A 219 -12.86 15.74 17.12
CA ALA A 219 -12.54 17.11 17.50
C ALA A 219 -12.65 18.03 16.28
#